data_AF-A0A948PQ08-F1
#
_entry.id   AF-A0A948PQ08-F1
#
_cell.length_a   1.000
_cell.length_b   1.000
_cell.length_c   1.000
_cell.angle_alpha   90.00
_cell.angle_beta   90.00
_cell.angle_gamma   90.00
#
_symmetry.space_group_name_H-M   'P 1'
#
loop_
_entity.id
_entity.type
_entity.pdbx_description
1 polymer ?
#
loop_
_entity_poly.entity_id
_entity_poly.type
_entity_poly.pdbx_seq_one_letter_code
_entity_poly.pdbx_strand_id
1 'polypeptide(L)'
;PRGIISLQPLAENMMVFCRSLDIGKTARKVCKTACIACGICARACPDGIVMENNLAVIKDKSKIEHEQIPAIEKCPTNAIGRIHRKPDVDAPPQESQESA
;
A
#
# COMPACT_ATOMS: atom_id res chain seq x y z
N PRO A 1 4.82 21.59 10.05
CA PRO A 1 4.53 20.47 9.12
C PRO A 1 5.04 19.13 9.69
N ARG A 2 4.21 18.08 9.77
CA ARG A 2 4.59 16.78 10.37
C ARG A 2 5.34 15.83 9.43
N GLY A 3 5.74 16.30 8.24
CA GLY A 3 6.46 15.48 7.25
C GLY A 3 5.70 14.24 6.76
N ILE A 4 4.37 14.28 6.74
CA ILE A 4 3.51 13.14 6.38
C ILE A 4 3.21 13.09 4.88
N ILE A 5 3.19 14.26 4.22
CA ILE A 5 2.87 14.37 2.80
C ILE A 5 4.18 14.30 1.99
N SER A 6 4.17 13.52 0.91
CA SER A 6 5.28 13.40 -0.04
C SER A 6 4.75 13.51 -1.46
N LEU A 7 5.42 14.28 -2.30
CA LEU A 7 5.15 14.31 -3.74
C LEU A 7 5.68 13.03 -4.38
N GLN A 8 4.87 12.37 -5.19
CA GLN A 8 5.24 11.16 -5.92
C GLN A 8 4.97 11.38 -7.41
N PRO A 9 5.89 10.95 -8.30
CA PRO A 9 5.68 10.99 -9.74
C PRO A 9 4.40 10.25 -10.16
N LEU A 10 3.62 10.85 -11.06
CA LEU A 10 2.36 10.26 -11.55
C LEU A 10 2.59 8.96 -12.36
N ALA A 11 3.75 8.84 -13.00
CA ALA A 11 4.12 7.65 -13.78
C ALA A 11 4.29 6.40 -12.89
N GLU A 12 4.55 6.60 -11.60
CA GLU A 12 4.72 5.51 -10.65
C GLU A 12 3.36 5.06 -10.14
N ASN A 13 2.85 3.99 -10.74
CA ASN A 13 1.52 3.51 -10.42
C ASN A 13 1.40 2.89 -9.03
N MET A 14 2.50 2.59 -8.32
CA MET A 14 2.50 1.92 -7.01
C MET A 14 2.99 2.81 -5.88
N MET A 15 2.25 2.82 -4.76
CA MET A 15 2.64 3.55 -3.56
C MET A 15 2.18 2.86 -2.27
N VAL A 16 2.82 3.22 -1.17
CA VAL A 16 2.37 2.90 0.18
C VAL A 16 1.47 4.04 0.67
N PHE A 17 0.22 3.72 1.01
CA PHE A 17 -0.76 4.69 1.49
C PHE A 17 -0.63 4.95 2.99
N CYS A 18 -0.08 3.98 3.74
CA CYS A 18 0.12 4.12 5.17
C CYS A 18 1.43 4.86 5.51
N ARG A 19 1.41 5.67 6.57
CA ARG A 19 2.61 6.34 7.12
C ARG A 19 2.72 6.26 8.64
N SER A 20 1.86 5.49 9.30
CA SER A 20 1.98 5.24 10.74
C SER A 20 3.17 4.32 11.01
N LEU A 21 3.94 4.63 12.06
CA LEU A 21 5.03 3.81 12.58
C LEU A 21 4.58 3.02 13.83
N ASP A 22 3.30 3.14 14.20
CA ASP A 22 2.74 2.41 15.33
C ASP A 22 2.70 0.92 15.00
N ILE A 23 2.72 0.09 16.05
CA ILE A 23 2.53 -1.34 15.88
C ILE A 23 1.18 -1.63 15.20
N GLY A 24 1.16 -2.63 14.32
CA GLY A 24 -0.02 -2.95 13.50
C GLY A 24 -1.31 -3.10 14.30
N LYS A 25 -1.24 -3.71 15.50
CA LYS A 25 -2.40 -3.86 16.40
C LYS A 25 -2.97 -2.52 16.87
N THR A 26 -2.12 -1.54 17.15
CA THR A 26 -2.53 -0.20 17.58
C THR A 26 -2.97 0.64 16.39
N ALA A 27 -2.17 0.65 15.32
CA ALA A 27 -2.51 1.37 14.08
C ALA A 27 -3.85 0.94 13.52
N ARG A 28 -4.16 -0.37 13.54
CA ARG A 28 -5.41 -0.92 13.02
C ARG A 28 -6.65 -0.51 13.79
N LYS A 29 -6.52 -0.17 15.08
CA LYS A 29 -7.65 0.37 15.88
C LYS A 29 -8.08 1.75 15.39
N VAL A 30 -7.13 2.51 14.84
CA VAL A 30 -7.35 3.90 14.40
C VAL A 30 -7.60 3.98 12.88
N CYS A 31 -6.92 3.15 12.09
CA CYS A 31 -6.99 3.18 10.63
C CYS A 31 -7.27 1.78 10.05
N LYS A 32 -8.40 1.66 9.33
CA LYS A 32 -8.82 0.45 8.60
C LYS A 32 -7.95 0.12 7.38
N THR A 33 -6.98 0.96 7.05
CA THR A 33 -6.01 0.75 5.95
C THR A 33 -4.57 0.76 6.49
N ALA A 34 -4.40 0.63 7.81
CA ALA A 34 -3.07 0.61 8.42
C ALA A 34 -2.23 -0.57 7.89
N CYS A 35 -0.95 -0.32 7.64
CA CYS A 35 0.02 -1.40 7.49
C CYS A 35 0.12 -2.15 8.82
N ILE A 36 0.06 -3.47 8.76
CA ILE A 36 0.16 -4.35 9.95
C ILE A 36 1.46 -5.14 9.97
N ALA A 37 2.45 -4.72 9.18
CA ALA A 37 3.73 -5.38 9.04
C ALA A 37 3.69 -6.88 8.68
N CYS A 38 2.70 -7.33 7.89
CA CYS A 38 2.55 -8.75 7.52
C CYS A 38 3.66 -9.29 6.59
N GLY A 39 4.40 -8.41 5.92
CA GLY A 39 5.53 -8.76 5.06
C GLY A 39 5.19 -9.43 3.72
N ILE A 40 3.91 -9.58 3.34
CA ILE A 40 3.53 -10.18 2.05
C ILE A 40 4.13 -9.41 0.88
N CYS A 41 4.05 -8.07 0.90
CA CYS A 41 4.63 -7.23 -0.13
C CYS A 41 6.17 -7.31 -0.19
N ALA A 42 6.85 -7.35 0.96
CA ALA A 42 8.30 -7.50 1.02
C ALA A 42 8.76 -8.89 0.52
N ARG A 43 7.96 -9.94 0.73
CA ARG A 43 8.24 -11.27 0.14
C ARG A 43 7.98 -11.30 -1.37
N ALA A 44 7.01 -10.53 -1.85
CA ALA A 44 6.68 -10.46 -3.28
C ALA A 44 7.77 -9.74 -4.10
N CYS A 45 8.37 -8.70 -3.53
CA CYS A 45 9.47 -7.95 -4.15
C CYS A 45 10.55 -7.62 -3.10
N PRO A 46 11.48 -8.56 -2.83
CA PRO A 46 12.51 -8.36 -1.81
C PRO A 46 13.53 -7.28 -2.18
N ASP A 47 13.74 -7.03 -3.47
CA ASP A 47 14.73 -6.06 -3.95
C ASP A 47 14.23 -4.61 -3.94
N GLY A 48 12.90 -4.41 -3.94
CA GLY A 48 12.26 -3.09 -4.02
C GLY A 48 11.48 -2.68 -2.76
N ILE A 49 10.97 -3.65 -1.98
CA ILE A 49 10.11 -3.39 -0.82
C ILE A 49 10.74 -3.98 0.45
N VAL A 50 10.93 -3.13 1.45
CA VAL A 50 11.44 -3.53 2.77
C VAL A 50 10.44 -3.16 3.86
N MET A 51 10.57 -3.82 5.01
CA MET A 51 9.79 -3.50 6.21
C MET A 51 10.68 -2.70 7.17
N GLU A 52 10.30 -1.47 7.47
CA GLU A 52 11.00 -0.60 8.43
C GLU A 52 10.00 -0.02 9.43
N ASN A 53 10.30 -0.12 10.72
CA ASN A 53 9.48 0.47 11.80
C ASN A 53 7.99 0.07 11.74
N ASN A 54 7.70 -1.21 11.51
CA ASN A 54 6.34 -1.75 11.35
C ASN A 54 5.57 -1.25 10.10
N LEU A 55 6.25 -0.59 9.17
CA LEU A 55 5.67 -0.04 7.94
C LEU A 55 6.39 -0.60 6.71
N ALA A 56 5.62 -0.87 5.65
CA ALA A 56 6.19 -1.20 4.35
C ALA A 56 6.77 0.07 3.71
N VAL A 57 8.02 0.00 3.24
CA VAL A 57 8.71 1.11 2.57
C VAL A 57 9.18 0.62 1.21
N ILE A 58 8.80 1.32 0.15
CA ILE A 58 9.32 1.07 -1.19
C ILE A 58 10.65 1.83 -1.30
N LYS A 59 11.77 1.09 -1.35
CA LYS A 59 13.12 1.67 -1.50
C LYS A 59 13.42 1.97 -2.95
N ASP A 60 13.03 1.05 -3.84
CA ASP A 60 13.34 1.13 -5.26
C ASP A 60 12.12 0.69 -6.06
N LYS A 61 11.50 1.65 -6.73
CA LYS A 61 10.28 1.43 -7.52
C LYS A 61 10.59 0.78 -8.86
N SER A 62 11.78 1.00 -9.40
CA SER A 62 12.20 0.45 -10.68
C SER A 62 12.39 -1.07 -10.66
N LYS A 63 12.52 -1.65 -9.46
CA LYS A 63 12.65 -3.10 -9.26
C LYS A 63 11.32 -3.81 -9.06
N ILE A 64 10.22 -3.08 -9.03
CA ILE A 64 8.88 -3.66 -8.94
C ILE A 64 8.41 -3.98 -10.36
N GLU A 65 8.63 -5.22 -10.75
CA GLU A 65 8.20 -5.72 -12.06
C GLU A 65 6.68 -5.97 -12.09
N HIS A 66 6.10 -5.92 -13.29
CA HIS A 66 4.65 -6.05 -13.48
C HIS A 66 4.09 -7.39 -12.97
N GLU A 67 4.91 -8.44 -12.99
CA GLU A 67 4.58 -9.79 -12.53
C GLU A 67 4.44 -9.85 -10.99
N GLN A 68 5.12 -8.97 -10.26
CA GLN A 68 5.08 -8.92 -8.79
C GLN A 68 3.87 -8.11 -8.27
N ILE A 69 3.33 -7.21 -9.10
CA ILE A 69 2.21 -6.32 -8.73
C ILE A 69 1.01 -7.08 -8.16
N PRO A 70 0.50 -8.17 -8.78
CA PRO A 70 -0.64 -8.91 -8.25
C PRO A 70 -0.37 -9.54 -6.88
N ALA A 71 0.88 -9.88 -6.58
CA ALA A 71 1.27 -10.42 -5.27
C ALA A 71 1.35 -9.33 -4.19
N ILE A 72 1.78 -8.12 -4.56
CA ILE A 72 1.83 -6.96 -3.66
C ILE A 72 0.40 -6.48 -3.32
N GLU A 73 -0.51 -6.52 -4.30
CA GLU A 73 -1.92 -6.12 -4.13
C GLU A 73 -2.73 -7.08 -3.24
N LYS A 74 -2.21 -8.27 -2.92
CA LYS A 74 -2.78 -9.17 -1.88
C LYS A 74 -2.62 -8.63 -0.46
N CYS A 75 -2.24 -7.36 -0.29
CA CYS A 75 -2.17 -6.71 1.00
C CYS A 75 -3.54 -6.79 1.71
N PRO A 76 -3.65 -7.48 2.86
CA PRO A 76 -4.95 -7.71 3.52
C PRO A 76 -5.61 -6.41 4.00
N THR A 77 -4.81 -5.35 4.13
CA THR A 77 -5.27 -4.05 4.61
C THR A 77 -5.36 -3.01 3.50
N ASN A 78 -4.98 -3.35 2.26
CA ASN A 78 -4.82 -2.39 1.15
C ASN A 78 -3.90 -1.20 1.49
N ALA A 79 -2.94 -1.38 2.40
CA ALA A 79 -2.01 -0.31 2.83
C ALA A 79 -0.97 0.05 1.75
N ILE A 80 -0.80 -0.80 0.74
CA ILE A 80 0.09 -0.65 -0.41
C ILE A 80 -0.66 -1.15 -1.65
N GLY A 81 -0.49 -0.48 -2.78
CA GLY A 81 -1.15 -0.87 -4.03
C GLY A 81 -1.02 0.19 -5.12
N ARG A 82 -1.79 0.03 -6.19
CA ARG A 82 -1.82 1.00 -7.28
C ARG A 82 -2.74 2.19 -6.99
N ILE A 83 -2.36 3.40 -7.45
CA ILE A 83 -3.18 4.62 -7.34
C ILE A 83 -4.44 4.47 -8.19
N HIS A 84 -4.28 4.02 -9.44
CA HIS A 84 -5.38 3.68 -10.33
C HIS A 84 -5.61 2.17 -10.27
N ARG A 85 -6.33 1.73 -9.23
CA ARG A 85 -6.79 0.34 -9.13
C ARG A 85 -7.75 0.09 -10.29
N LYS A 86 -7.39 -0.78 -11.25
CA LYS A 86 -8.40 -1.35 -12.15
C LYS A 86 -9.40 -2.07 -11.24
N PRO A 87 -10.71 -1.81 -11.34
CA PRO A 87 -11.68 -2.51 -10.49
C PRO A 87 -11.49 -4.01 -10.70
N ASP A 88 -11.25 -4.70 -9.59
CA ASP A 88 -11.09 -6.14 -9.60
C ASP A 88 -12.43 -6.71 -10.08
N VAL A 89 -12.40 -7.57 -11.10
CA VAL A 89 -13.61 -8.16 -11.70
C VAL A 89 -14.40 -9.04 -10.69
N ASP A 90 -13.80 -9.30 -9.52
CA ASP A 90 -14.35 -10.08 -8.41
C ASP A 90 -14.53 -9.26 -7.12
N ALA A 91 -14.35 -7.93 -7.14
CA ALA A 91 -14.68 -7.07 -6.00
C ALA A 91 -16.17 -6.68 -6.05
N PRO A 92 -16.92 -6.79 -4.94
CA PRO A 92 -18.29 -6.29 -4.90
C PRO A 92 -18.30 -4.78 -5.25
N PRO A 93 -19.30 -4.31 -6.03
CA PRO A 93 -19.34 -2.93 -6.52
C PRO A 93 -19.19 -1.95 -5.35
N GLN A 94 -18.18 -1.09 -5.43
CA GLN A 94 -18.06 0.01 -4.48
C GLN A 94 -19.12 1.06 -4.88
N GLU A 95 -20.17 1.20 -4.05
CA GLU A 95 -21.12 2.30 -4.16
C GLU A 95 -20.38 3.63 -4.15
N SER A 96 -20.39 4.28 -5.31
CA SER A 96 -20.11 5.70 -5.48
C SER A 96 -21.19 6.50 -4.75
N GLN A 97 -20.97 6.82 -3.47
CA GLN A 97 -21.70 7.92 -2.84
C GLN A 97 -21.05 9.24 -3.24
N GLU A 98 -21.34 9.62 -4.48
CA GLU A 98 -21.44 11.02 -4.90
C GLU A 98 -22.47 11.67 -3.97
N SER A 99 -22.01 12.56 -3.09
CA SER A 99 -22.86 13.31 -2.17
C SER A 99 -22.73 14.79 -2.50
N ALA A 100 -23.51 15.22 -3.51
CA ALA A 100 -24.17 16.53 -3.61
C ALA A 100 -24.93 16.61 -4.95
#